data_AF-A0A958R5J6-F1
#
_entry.id   AF-A0A958R5J6-F1
#
_cell.length_a   1.000
_cell.length_b   1.000
_cell.length_c   1.000
_cell.angle_alpha   90.00
_cell.angle_beta   90.00
_cell.angle_gamma   90.00
#
_symmetry.space_group_name_H-M   'P 1'
#
loop_
_entity.id
_entity.type
_entity.pdbx_description
1 polymer ?
#
loop_
_entity_poly.entity_id
_entity_poly.type
_entity_poly.pdbx_seq_one_letter_code
_entity_poly.pdbx_strand_id
1 'polypeptide(L)'
;MMKNFGIEFIVLIMLASGLLGCSSLASLTGDGARGHKIKFNQKSTVTDGIGGVTEVNAGEEKVFDETVLVESPGYISVLLVPVSPNPKMTEINLRPYKGWTGLSYEQMVDDQLLRAMNMVTKIQALMVNQNWSAALVEIQSAQKEFPYLTYFRYLEASCYAVLGRTAEAEQRLKEALDRNPANVEGKMLYRQITGKEYQK
;
A
#
# COMPACT_ATOMS: atom_id res chain seq x y z
N MET A 1 -25.19 -30.18 19.40
CA MET A 1 -24.97 -31.07 18.25
C MET A 1 -24.25 -30.27 17.18
N MET A 2 -22.91 -30.23 17.22
CA MET A 2 -22.09 -29.46 16.26
C MET A 2 -21.91 -30.29 15.00
N LYS A 3 -22.37 -29.77 13.84
CA LYS A 3 -22.09 -30.39 12.55
C LYS A 3 -20.62 -30.19 12.22
N ASN A 4 -19.94 -31.30 11.94
CA ASN A 4 -18.55 -31.34 11.46
C ASN A 4 -18.36 -30.40 10.26
N PHE A 5 -17.44 -29.45 10.40
CA PHE A 5 -16.87 -28.72 9.27
C PHE A 5 -15.93 -29.68 8.52
N GLY A 6 -16.47 -30.41 7.55
CA GLY A 6 -15.67 -31.12 6.54
C GLY A 6 -15.11 -30.11 5.54
N ILE A 7 -14.11 -29.33 5.94
CA ILE A 7 -13.31 -28.49 5.05
C ILE A 7 -12.10 -29.32 4.62
N GLU A 8 -12.22 -30.04 3.52
CA GLU A 8 -11.05 -30.58 2.82
C GLU A 8 -10.41 -29.42 2.04
N PHE A 9 -9.61 -28.63 2.78
CA PHE A 9 -8.62 -27.62 2.39
C PHE A 9 -9.06 -26.42 1.54
N ILE A 10 -9.85 -25.50 2.10
CA ILE A 10 -9.67 -24.08 1.75
C ILE A 10 -8.57 -23.56 2.67
N VAL A 11 -7.39 -23.24 2.13
CA VAL A 11 -6.35 -22.54 2.90
C VAL A 11 -6.80 -21.09 3.05
N LEU A 12 -7.53 -20.82 4.12
CA LEU A 12 -7.95 -19.47 4.47
C LEU A 12 -6.74 -18.71 5.04
N ILE A 13 -6.03 -17.98 4.19
CA ILE A 13 -4.98 -17.07 4.65
C ILE A 13 -5.68 -15.77 5.07
N MET A 14 -5.76 -15.53 6.38
CA MET A 14 -6.15 -14.23 6.91
C MET A 14 -5.02 -13.24 6.63
N LEU A 15 -5.21 -12.36 5.66
CA LEU A 15 -4.30 -11.26 5.40
C LEU A 15 -4.69 -10.11 6.32
N ALA A 16 -3.83 -9.82 7.31
CA ALA A 16 -3.89 -8.53 7.99
C ALA A 16 -3.61 -7.46 6.93
N SER A 17 -4.56 -6.57 6.71
CA SER A 17 -4.56 -5.57 5.65
C SER A 17 -3.34 -4.64 5.73
N GLY A 18 -2.28 -5.02 5.04
CA GLY A 18 -1.37 -4.10 4.37
C GLY A 18 -1.60 -4.28 2.88
N LEU A 19 -1.57 -3.20 2.11
CA LEU A 19 -1.53 -3.23 0.65
C LEU A 19 -0.41 -4.18 0.19
N LEU A 20 -0.76 -5.45 -0.02
CA LEU A 20 0.07 -6.40 -0.73
C LEU A 20 -0.39 -6.29 -2.17
N GLY A 21 0.42 -5.65 -3.00
CA GLY A 21 0.33 -5.83 -4.45
C GLY A 21 0.46 -7.33 -4.72
N CYS A 22 -0.66 -7.98 -5.03
CA CYS A 22 -0.73 -9.38 -5.44
C CYS A 22 -0.24 -9.49 -6.89
N SER A 23 1.01 -9.13 -7.17
CA SER A 23 1.56 -9.15 -8.54
C SER A 23 2.27 -10.46 -8.92
N SER A 24 2.18 -11.53 -8.12
CA SER A 24 2.72 -12.84 -8.52
C SER A 24 2.15 -14.04 -7.75
N LEU A 25 0.85 -14.31 -7.92
CA LEU A 25 0.25 -15.62 -7.62
C LEU A 25 -0.12 -16.37 -8.91
N ALA A 26 0.70 -16.20 -9.95
CA ALA A 26 0.56 -16.92 -11.20
C ALA A 26 1.14 -18.35 -11.07
N SER A 27 0.38 -19.34 -11.54
CA SER A 27 0.70 -20.77 -11.68
C SER A 27 0.41 -21.70 -10.48
N LEU A 28 -0.87 -21.81 -10.12
CA LEU A 28 -1.43 -23.05 -9.57
C LEU A 28 -2.59 -23.60 -10.41
N THR A 29 -2.75 -23.12 -11.64
CA THR A 29 -3.81 -23.56 -12.56
C THR A 29 -3.41 -24.87 -13.25
N GLY A 30 -3.81 -26.00 -12.67
CA GLY A 30 -3.90 -27.26 -13.40
C GLY A 30 -5.03 -27.19 -14.44
N ASP A 31 -4.77 -27.76 -15.61
CA ASP A 31 -5.50 -27.63 -16.89
C ASP A 31 -6.90 -28.32 -16.92
N GLY A 32 -7.73 -28.06 -15.92
CA GLY A 32 -9.05 -28.68 -15.78
C GLY A 32 -10.02 -27.75 -15.06
N ALA A 33 -10.32 -26.60 -15.68
CA ALA A 33 -11.20 -25.57 -15.13
C ALA A 33 -12.61 -26.11 -14.88
N ARG A 34 -12.89 -26.47 -13.63
CA ARG A 34 -14.24 -26.66 -13.11
C ARG A 34 -14.40 -25.65 -11.99
N GLY A 35 -14.93 -24.48 -12.34
CA GLY A 35 -15.03 -23.37 -11.41
C GLY A 35 -15.86 -23.72 -10.17
N HIS A 36 -15.44 -23.20 -9.03
CA HIS A 36 -16.13 -23.34 -7.76
C HIS A 36 -17.27 -22.35 -7.70
N LYS A 37 -18.47 -22.84 -7.40
CA LYS A 37 -19.64 -22.00 -7.18
C LYS A 37 -19.62 -21.45 -5.77
N ILE A 38 -19.59 -20.14 -5.64
CA ILE A 38 -19.45 -19.41 -4.38
C ILE A 38 -20.68 -18.54 -4.18
N LYS A 39 -21.35 -18.72 -3.03
CA LYS A 39 -22.46 -17.89 -2.59
C LYS A 39 -21.98 -16.87 -1.56
N PHE A 40 -22.29 -15.61 -1.78
CA PHE A 40 -21.87 -14.51 -0.92
C PHE A 40 -22.98 -14.10 0.03
N ASN A 41 -22.69 -13.97 1.32
CA ASN A 41 -23.72 -13.57 2.30
C ASN A 41 -23.78 -12.07 2.58
N GLN A 42 -22.88 -11.30 1.97
CA GLN A 42 -22.82 -9.85 2.05
C GLN A 42 -22.35 -9.26 0.71
N LYS A 43 -22.63 -7.96 0.49
CA LYS A 43 -22.06 -7.22 -0.64
C LYS A 43 -20.53 -7.25 -0.52
N SER A 44 -19.86 -7.68 -1.59
CA SER A 44 -18.42 -7.90 -1.61
C SER A 44 -17.82 -7.41 -2.92
N THR A 45 -16.54 -7.07 -2.88
CA THR A 45 -15.69 -6.81 -4.04
C THR A 45 -14.77 -8.02 -4.21
N VAL A 46 -14.68 -8.54 -5.42
CA VAL A 46 -13.81 -9.68 -5.76
C VAL A 46 -12.75 -9.22 -6.73
N THR A 47 -11.48 -9.44 -6.38
CA THR A 47 -10.33 -9.14 -7.23
C THR A 47 -9.67 -10.43 -7.69
N ASP A 48 -9.56 -10.61 -9.00
CA ASP A 48 -8.91 -11.78 -9.60
C ASP A 48 -7.37 -11.69 -9.61
N GLY A 49 -6.70 -12.75 -10.09
CA GLY A 49 -5.24 -12.84 -10.11
C GLY A 49 -4.55 -11.85 -11.05
N ILE A 50 -5.29 -11.19 -11.95
CA ILE A 50 -4.78 -10.18 -12.89
C ILE A 50 -5.23 -8.75 -12.51
N GLY A 51 -5.92 -8.58 -11.39
CA GLY A 51 -6.38 -7.29 -10.87
C GLY A 51 -7.73 -6.82 -11.41
N GLY A 52 -8.47 -7.66 -12.13
CA GLY A 52 -9.86 -7.42 -12.49
C GLY A 52 -10.75 -7.37 -11.26
N VAL A 53 -11.65 -6.38 -11.20
CA VAL A 53 -12.50 -6.12 -10.03
C VAL A 53 -13.95 -6.33 -10.39
N THR A 54 -14.65 -7.17 -9.63
CA THR A 54 -16.08 -7.45 -9.79
C THR A 54 -16.84 -7.19 -8.50
N GLU A 55 -17.91 -6.40 -8.55
CA GLU A 55 -18.85 -6.29 -7.42
C GLU A 55 -19.83 -7.47 -7.41
N VAL A 56 -20.10 -7.99 -6.21
CA VAL A 56 -21.02 -9.11 -5.99
C VAL A 56 -21.98 -8.75 -4.86
N ASN A 57 -23.28 -8.97 -5.08
CA ASN A 57 -24.31 -8.64 -4.09
C ASN A 57 -24.51 -9.77 -3.08
N ALA A 58 -25.11 -9.45 -1.92
CA ALA A 58 -25.52 -10.46 -0.96
C ALA A 58 -26.55 -11.43 -1.58
N GLY A 59 -26.35 -12.72 -1.38
CA GLY A 59 -27.13 -13.81 -1.97
C GLY A 59 -26.71 -14.21 -3.38
N GLU A 60 -25.85 -13.44 -4.05
CA GLU A 60 -25.38 -13.73 -5.40
C GLU A 60 -24.43 -14.93 -5.42
N GLU A 61 -24.48 -15.69 -6.50
CA GLU A 61 -23.67 -16.88 -6.72
C GLU A 61 -22.76 -16.66 -7.93
N LYS A 62 -21.44 -16.83 -7.76
CA LYS A 62 -20.44 -16.69 -8.83
C LYS A 62 -19.59 -17.94 -8.94
N VAL A 63 -19.06 -18.17 -10.13
CA VAL A 63 -18.16 -19.30 -10.39
C VAL A 63 -16.76 -18.73 -10.58
N PHE A 64 -15.80 -19.24 -9.81
CA PHE A 64 -14.38 -18.86 -9.92
C PHE A 64 -13.53 -20.11 -10.13
N ASP A 65 -12.67 -20.09 -11.14
CA ASP A 65 -11.68 -21.11 -11.47
C ASP A 65 -10.26 -20.70 -11.10
N GLU A 66 -10.06 -19.47 -10.64
CA GLU A 66 -8.79 -18.92 -10.21
C GLU A 66 -8.78 -18.49 -8.73
N THR A 67 -7.60 -18.13 -8.24
CA THR A 67 -7.47 -17.54 -6.90
C THR A 67 -8.00 -16.12 -6.92
N VAL A 68 -8.90 -15.79 -5.99
CA VAL A 68 -9.50 -14.45 -5.90
C VAL A 68 -9.42 -13.90 -4.49
N LEU A 69 -9.18 -12.60 -4.36
CA LEU A 69 -9.31 -11.87 -3.09
C LEU A 69 -10.76 -11.39 -2.95
N VAL A 70 -11.40 -11.71 -1.84
CA VAL A 70 -12.75 -11.23 -1.53
C VAL A 70 -12.71 -10.27 -0.37
N GLU A 71 -13.25 -9.08 -0.60
CA GLU A 71 -13.27 -7.98 0.34
C GLU A 71 -14.69 -7.50 0.56
N SER A 72 -15.00 -7.04 1.77
CA SER A 72 -16.28 -6.41 2.06
C SER A 72 -16.08 -5.35 3.14
N PRO A 73 -16.65 -4.13 2.98
CA PRO A 73 -16.53 -3.09 3.98
C PRO A 73 -17.03 -3.55 5.35
N GLY A 74 -16.15 -3.54 6.35
CA GLY A 74 -16.44 -3.93 7.73
C GLY A 74 -16.03 -5.35 8.08
N TYR A 75 -15.41 -6.08 7.16
CA TYR A 75 -15.12 -7.51 7.29
C TYR A 75 -13.64 -7.82 7.01
N ILE A 76 -13.17 -8.98 7.50
CA ILE A 76 -11.83 -9.51 7.18
C ILE A 76 -11.83 -9.99 5.73
N SER A 77 -10.91 -9.48 4.91
CA SER A 77 -10.68 -9.96 3.55
C SER A 77 -10.19 -11.41 3.55
N VAL A 78 -10.66 -12.20 2.57
CA VAL A 78 -10.32 -13.62 2.45
C VAL A 78 -9.75 -13.89 1.07
N LEU A 79 -8.60 -14.57 1.03
CA LEU A 79 -8.07 -15.13 -0.20
C LEU A 79 -8.71 -16.51 -0.44
N LEU A 80 -9.39 -16.66 -1.56
CA LEU A 80 -10.03 -17.91 -1.98
C LEU A 80 -9.15 -18.63 -2.96
N VAL A 81 -8.69 -19.82 -2.57
CA VAL A 81 -7.88 -20.69 -3.41
C VAL A 81 -8.73 -21.92 -3.77
N PRO A 82 -9.13 -22.08 -5.04
CA PRO A 82 -9.83 -23.29 -5.48
C PRO A 82 -8.87 -24.48 -5.47
N VAL A 83 -9.16 -25.52 -4.67
CA VAL A 83 -8.27 -26.68 -4.48
C VAL A 83 -8.80 -28.00 -5.04
N SER A 84 -10.08 -28.07 -5.47
CA SER A 84 -10.72 -29.34 -5.80
C SER A 84 -11.29 -29.33 -7.22
N PRO A 85 -11.04 -30.37 -8.04
CA PRO A 85 -11.61 -30.46 -9.38
C PRO A 85 -13.13 -30.70 -9.39
N ASN A 86 -13.75 -30.98 -8.24
CA ASN A 86 -15.18 -31.20 -8.14
C ASN A 86 -15.88 -29.94 -7.62
N PRO A 87 -16.72 -29.28 -8.44
CA PRO A 87 -17.39 -28.05 -8.04
C PRO A 87 -18.35 -28.34 -6.90
N LYS A 88 -18.00 -27.88 -5.70
CA LYS A 88 -18.91 -27.84 -4.54
C LYS A 88 -19.35 -26.40 -4.33
N MET A 89 -20.63 -26.22 -4.04
CA MET A 89 -21.14 -24.94 -3.57
C MET A 89 -20.46 -24.60 -2.24
N THR A 90 -19.82 -23.43 -2.16
CA THR A 90 -19.26 -22.91 -0.92
C THR A 90 -19.94 -21.60 -0.57
N GLU A 91 -20.40 -21.48 0.67
CA GLU A 91 -20.99 -20.24 1.17
C GLU A 91 -19.95 -19.46 1.97
N ILE A 92 -19.74 -18.21 1.61
CA ILE A 92 -18.76 -17.35 2.26
C ILE A 92 -19.46 -16.39 3.20
N ASN A 93 -19.08 -16.52 4.47
CA ASN A 93 -19.42 -15.61 5.54
C ASN A 93 -18.14 -14.94 6.02
N LEU A 94 -17.85 -13.72 5.54
CA LEU A 94 -16.71 -12.98 6.07
C LEU A 94 -17.01 -12.59 7.52
N ARG A 95 -16.01 -12.69 8.38
CA ARG A 95 -16.16 -12.30 9.78
C ARG A 95 -16.14 -10.78 9.88
N PRO A 96 -17.10 -10.15 10.58
CA PRO A 96 -17.03 -8.72 10.87
C PRO A 96 -15.72 -8.45 11.59
N TYR A 97 -14.92 -7.54 11.05
CA TYR A 97 -13.74 -7.07 11.75
C TYR A 97 -14.17 -5.82 12.50
N LYS A 98 -14.29 -5.92 13.83
CA LYS A 98 -14.67 -4.77 14.67
C LYS A 98 -13.65 -3.61 14.61
N GLY A 99 -12.46 -3.85 14.07
CA GLY A 99 -11.46 -2.83 13.75
C GLY A 99 -11.47 -2.36 12.30
N TRP A 100 -12.30 -2.94 11.41
CA TRP A 100 -12.44 -2.49 10.03
C TRP A 100 -13.45 -1.36 9.99
N THR A 101 -12.91 -0.18 9.85
CA THR A 101 -13.68 1.00 9.56
C THR A 101 -12.97 1.55 8.32
N GLY A 102 -13.34 1.05 7.13
CA GLY A 102 -12.72 1.48 5.87
C GLY A 102 -12.74 3.01 5.76
N LEU A 103 -13.87 3.61 6.16
CA LEU A 103 -13.99 5.06 6.40
C LEU A 103 -12.95 5.61 7.36
N SER A 104 -12.67 5.01 8.52
CA SER A 104 -11.65 5.56 9.43
C SER A 104 -10.21 5.27 8.99
N TYR A 105 -9.95 4.21 8.24
CA TYR A 105 -8.61 3.98 7.67
C TYR A 105 -8.35 4.97 6.54
N GLU A 106 -9.31 5.15 5.64
CA GLU A 106 -9.27 6.20 4.61
C GLU A 106 -9.15 7.57 5.26
N GLN A 107 -10.00 7.91 6.23
CA GLN A 107 -9.88 9.17 7.00
C GLN A 107 -8.52 9.28 7.71
N MET A 108 -7.98 8.19 8.26
CA MET A 108 -6.66 8.22 8.90
C MET A 108 -5.56 8.50 7.87
N VAL A 109 -5.61 7.85 6.70
CA VAL A 109 -4.66 8.07 5.61
C VAL A 109 -4.81 9.49 5.06
N ASP A 110 -6.03 9.96 4.85
CA ASP A 110 -6.33 11.33 4.42
C ASP A 110 -5.85 12.35 5.44
N ASP A 111 -6.06 12.12 6.74
CA ASP A 111 -5.59 12.97 7.82
C ASP A 111 -4.05 12.98 7.89
N GLN A 112 -3.39 11.84 7.66
CA GLN A 112 -1.94 11.75 7.60
C GLN A 112 -1.38 12.46 6.37
N LEU A 113 -2.02 12.27 5.22
CA LEU A 113 -1.65 12.91 3.96
C LEU A 113 -1.83 14.43 4.06
N LEU A 114 -2.97 14.90 4.56
CA LEU A 114 -3.26 16.31 4.77
C LEU A 114 -2.25 16.94 5.74
N ARG A 115 -1.89 16.24 6.83
CA ARG A 115 -0.83 16.69 7.73
C ARG A 115 0.52 16.82 7.04
N ALA A 116 0.94 15.80 6.28
CA ALA A 116 2.19 15.84 5.52
C ALA A 116 2.19 16.98 4.49
N MET A 117 1.08 17.21 3.79
CA MET A 117 0.92 18.30 2.82
C MET A 117 0.98 19.69 3.48
N ASN A 118 0.38 19.85 4.66
CA ASN A 118 0.45 21.09 5.43
C ASN A 118 1.89 21.40 5.87
N MET A 119 2.65 20.38 6.29
CA MET A 119 4.07 20.54 6.61
C MET A 119 4.88 20.94 5.39
N VAL A 120 4.68 20.28 4.24
CA VAL A 120 5.35 20.65 2.98
C VAL A 120 5.05 22.10 2.60
N THR A 121 3.78 22.51 2.65
CA THR A 121 3.36 23.88 2.34
C THR A 121 4.04 24.89 3.26
N LYS A 122 4.10 24.61 4.57
CA LYS A 122 4.78 25.45 5.55
C LYS A 122 6.28 25.56 5.28
N ILE A 123 6.95 24.43 5.01
CA ILE A 123 8.39 24.39 4.67
C ILE A 123 8.65 25.21 3.40
N GLN A 124 7.86 25.03 2.35
CA GLN A 124 8.00 25.77 1.10
C GLN A 124 7.78 27.27 1.30
N ALA A 125 6.81 27.68 2.11
CA ALA A 125 6.61 29.09 2.45
C ALA A 125 7.83 29.69 3.18
N LEU A 126 8.48 28.94 4.07
CA LEU A 126 9.71 29.37 4.73
C LEU A 126 10.87 29.48 3.73
N MET A 127 11.01 28.52 2.82
CA MET A 127 12.04 28.52 1.77
C MET A 127 11.86 29.70 0.79
N VAL A 128 10.63 30.00 0.37
CA VAL A 128 10.31 31.14 -0.51
C VAL A 128 10.69 32.47 0.17
N ASN A 129 10.47 32.57 1.48
CA ASN A 129 10.87 33.73 2.29
C ASN A 129 12.36 33.72 2.68
N GLN A 130 13.16 32.82 2.10
CA GLN A 130 14.60 32.65 2.37
C GLN A 130 14.92 32.37 3.85
N ASN A 131 13.94 31.89 4.63
CA ASN A 131 14.12 31.53 6.03
C ASN A 131 14.57 30.07 6.14
N TRP A 132 15.76 29.79 5.62
CA TRP A 132 16.31 28.43 5.49
C TRP A 132 16.53 27.73 6.84
N SER A 133 16.88 28.48 7.88
CA SER A 133 17.08 27.94 9.23
C SER A 133 15.76 27.47 9.83
N ALA A 134 14.68 28.26 9.72
CA ALA A 134 13.36 27.83 10.16
C ALA A 134 12.84 26.67 9.30
N ALA A 135 13.07 26.68 7.99
CA ALA A 135 12.69 25.57 7.11
C ALA A 135 13.35 24.25 7.56
N LEU A 136 14.64 24.26 7.92
CA LEU A 136 15.32 23.08 8.45
C LEU A 136 14.71 22.54 9.74
N VAL A 137 14.30 23.42 10.66
CA VAL A 137 13.62 23.01 11.91
C VAL A 137 12.30 22.30 11.60
N GLU A 138 11.50 22.86 10.70
CA GLU A 138 10.23 22.24 10.28
C GLU A 138 10.44 20.92 9.54
N ILE A 139 11.45 20.83 8.67
CA ILE A 139 11.83 19.58 7.99
C ILE A 139 12.20 18.49 9.00
N GLN A 140 12.99 18.83 10.02
CA GLN A 140 13.38 17.88 11.07
C GLN A 140 12.17 17.42 11.90
N SER A 141 11.21 18.31 12.17
CA SER A 141 9.95 17.94 12.81
C SER A 141 9.16 16.97 11.93
N ALA A 142 9.04 17.27 10.64
CA ALA A 142 8.32 16.44 9.68
C ALA A 142 8.96 15.06 9.49
N GLN A 143 10.30 14.96 9.50
CA GLN A 143 11.01 13.67 9.44
C GLN A 143 10.79 12.81 10.69
N LYS A 144 10.53 13.40 11.86
CA LYS A 144 10.17 12.65 13.08
C LYS A 144 8.76 12.08 12.99
N GLU A 145 7.82 12.85 12.42
CA GLU A 145 6.44 12.42 12.26
C GLU A 145 6.26 11.43 11.09
N PHE A 146 7.00 11.63 10.00
CA PHE A 146 6.93 10.83 8.77
C PHE A 146 8.30 10.27 8.36
N PRO A 147 8.91 9.36 9.13
CA PRO A 147 10.30 8.89 8.92
C PRO A 147 10.54 8.12 7.62
N TYR A 148 9.46 7.64 6.98
CA TYR A 148 9.49 6.92 5.71
C TYR A 148 9.24 7.83 4.49
N LEU A 149 8.78 9.07 4.69
CA LEU A 149 8.55 9.99 3.58
C LEU A 149 9.86 10.63 3.13
N THR A 150 10.50 9.99 2.15
CA THR A 150 11.83 10.35 1.63
C THR A 150 11.89 11.78 1.08
N TYR A 151 10.75 12.36 0.69
CA TYR A 151 10.67 13.74 0.19
C TYR A 151 11.25 14.78 1.16
N PHE A 152 11.06 14.62 2.48
CA PHE A 152 11.62 15.55 3.46
C PHE A 152 13.16 15.53 3.51
N ARG A 153 13.81 14.45 3.09
CA ARG A 153 15.28 14.39 3.01
C ARG A 153 15.81 15.20 1.82
N TYR A 154 15.08 15.19 0.70
CA TYR A 154 15.40 16.04 -0.45
C TYR A 154 15.26 17.53 -0.11
N LEU A 155 14.20 17.91 0.63
CA LEU A 155 14.04 19.29 1.10
C LEU A 155 15.17 19.69 2.07
N GLU A 156 15.59 18.79 2.98
CA GLU A 156 16.72 19.03 3.88
C GLU A 156 18.02 19.28 3.12
N ALA A 157 18.30 18.44 2.12
CA ALA A 157 19.49 18.58 1.28
C ALA A 157 19.48 19.88 0.48
N SER A 158 18.34 20.27 -0.09
CA SER A 158 18.18 21.56 -0.77
C SER A 158 18.46 22.74 0.16
N CYS A 159 17.97 22.70 1.41
CA CYS A 159 18.26 23.74 2.40
C CYS A 159 19.75 23.79 2.74
N TYR A 160 20.40 22.64 2.96
CA TYR A 160 21.85 22.61 3.20
C TYR A 160 22.65 23.15 2.03
N ALA A 161 22.26 22.83 0.79
CA ALA A 161 22.94 23.35 -0.39
C ALA A 161 22.87 24.88 -0.48
N VAL A 162 21.69 25.48 -0.25
CA VAL A 162 21.53 26.95 -0.27
C VAL A 162 22.31 27.63 0.86
N LEU A 163 22.46 26.95 2.00
CA LEU A 163 23.29 27.42 3.12
C LEU A 163 24.80 27.21 2.92
N GLY A 164 25.23 26.68 1.78
CA GLY A 164 26.65 26.38 1.50
C GLY A 164 27.18 25.13 2.23
N ARG A 165 26.31 24.33 2.83
CA ARG A 165 26.62 23.09 3.58
C ARG A 165 26.58 21.88 2.64
N THR A 166 27.39 21.93 1.58
CA THR A 166 27.33 20.96 0.48
C THR A 166 27.62 19.53 0.91
N ALA A 167 28.50 19.32 1.91
CA ALA A 167 28.82 17.99 2.41
C ALA A 167 27.60 17.33 3.08
N GLU A 168 26.90 18.06 3.94
CA GLU A 168 25.67 17.59 4.58
C GLU A 168 24.54 17.38 3.56
N ALA A 169 24.43 18.27 2.56
CA ALA A 169 23.49 18.10 1.46
C ALA A 169 23.74 16.79 0.70
N GLU A 170 24.99 16.52 0.32
CA GLU A 170 25.40 15.29 -0.38
C GLU A 170 25.05 14.05 0.46
N GLN A 171 25.38 14.05 1.76
CA GLN A 171 25.08 12.94 2.65
C GLN A 171 23.57 12.65 2.70
N ARG A 172 22.74 13.68 2.90
CA ARG A 172 21.28 13.52 2.97
C ARG A 172 20.67 13.00 1.67
N LEU A 173 21.20 13.43 0.53
CA LEU A 173 20.77 12.93 -0.78
C LEU A 173 21.12 11.47 -0.99
N LYS A 174 22.32 11.04 -0.59
CA LYS A 174 22.70 9.62 -0.66
C LYS A 174 21.76 8.77 0.19
N GLU A 175 21.52 9.16 1.44
CA GLU A 175 20.57 8.46 2.33
C GLU A 175 19.16 8.35 1.72
N ALA A 176 18.71 9.38 1.01
CA ALA A 176 17.41 9.42 0.35
C ALA A 176 17.37 8.52 -0.92
N LEU A 177 18.40 8.60 -1.76
CA LEU A 177 18.51 7.82 -3.00
C LEU A 177 18.79 6.34 -2.73
N ASP A 178 19.50 6.00 -1.65
CA ASP A 178 19.71 4.60 -1.25
C ASP A 178 18.38 3.90 -0.98
N ARG A 179 17.42 4.63 -0.37
CA ARG A 179 16.05 4.17 -0.08
C ARG A 179 15.14 4.19 -1.31
N ASN A 180 15.32 5.16 -2.21
CA ASN A 180 14.55 5.24 -3.46
C ASN A 180 15.47 5.49 -4.68
N PRO A 181 16.14 4.43 -5.19
CA PRO A 181 17.11 4.56 -6.28
C PRO A 181 16.49 4.90 -7.64
N ALA A 182 15.17 4.79 -7.78
CA ALA A 182 14.45 5.10 -9.02
C ALA A 182 14.04 6.59 -9.12
N ASN A 183 14.25 7.37 -8.06
CA ASN A 183 13.82 8.78 -8.03
C ASN A 183 14.68 9.64 -8.97
N VAL A 184 14.10 10.07 -10.09
CA VAL A 184 14.78 10.83 -11.13
C VAL A 184 15.15 12.23 -10.64
N GLU A 185 14.22 12.90 -9.97
CA GLU A 185 14.38 14.26 -9.45
C GLU A 185 15.51 14.34 -8.41
N GLY A 186 15.61 13.33 -7.53
CA GLY A 186 16.66 13.21 -6.53
C GLY A 186 18.04 13.03 -7.15
N LYS A 187 18.15 12.25 -8.22
CA LYS A 187 19.41 12.12 -8.99
C LYS A 187 19.79 13.42 -9.67
N MET A 188 18.82 14.13 -10.26
CA MET A 188 19.04 15.45 -10.84
C MET A 188 19.53 16.45 -9.79
N LEU A 189 18.89 16.48 -8.61
CA LEU A 189 19.29 17.33 -7.49
C LEU A 189 20.70 16.98 -6.97
N TYR A 190 21.02 15.68 -6.86
CA TYR A 190 22.36 15.22 -6.49
C TYR A 190 23.41 15.71 -7.49
N ARG A 191 23.15 15.58 -8.80
CA ARG A 191 24.05 16.09 -9.84
C ARG A 191 24.19 17.61 -9.78
N GLN A 192 23.10 18.34 -9.56
CA GLN A 192 23.12 19.80 -9.47
C GLN A 192 23.96 20.29 -8.29
N ILE A 193 23.88 19.62 -7.13
CA ILE A 193 24.59 20.02 -5.91
C ILE A 193 26.05 19.57 -5.93
N THR A 194 26.34 18.37 -6.43
CA THR A 194 27.67 17.74 -6.30
C THR A 194 28.50 17.80 -7.57
N GLY A 195 27.88 18.04 -8.73
CA GLY A 195 28.49 17.89 -10.06
C GLY A 195 28.73 16.43 -10.48
N LYS A 196 28.28 15.44 -9.69
CA LYS A 196 28.53 14.00 -9.92
C LYS A 196 27.25 13.27 -10.28
N GLU A 197 27.37 12.21 -11.08
CA GLU A 197 26.29 11.24 -11.24
C GLU A 197 26.19 10.35 -9.99
N TYR A 198 24.97 10.08 -9.53
CA TYR A 198 24.77 9.11 -8.44
C TYR A 198 24.88 7.70 -9.01
N GLN A 199 25.90 6.97 -8.57
CA GLN A 199 26.11 5.55 -8.89
C GLN A 199 25.83 4.74 -7.62
N LYS A 200 25.01 3.69 -7.76
CA LYS A 200 24.69 2.74 -6.71
C LYS A 200 25.42 1.42 -6.97
#